data_AF-A0A9D7GYX7-F1
#
_entry.id   AF-A0A9D7GYX7-F1
#
_cell.length_a   1.000
_cell.length_b   1.000
_cell.length_c   1.000
_cell.angle_alpha   90.00
_cell.angle_beta   90.00
_cell.angle_gamma   90.00
#
_symmetry.space_group_name_H-M   'P 1'
#
loop_
_entity.id
_entity.type
_entity.pdbx_description
1 polymer ?
#
loop_
_entity_poly.entity_id
_entity_poly.type
_entity_poly.pdbx_seq_one_letter_code
_entity_poly.pdbx_strand_id
1 'polypeptide(L)'
;MSRAPRMSIMFKTTDEEVLNLASIMVAMKDAGLDHGFIVKASDLARTDQGTYDLMALWLNAAGDASERDEIVADIQDSLDDCADAPQEPTQIKYDRLEDVAQRVMAEKAKLRQLIDRHGGVSAVAAKCGIPQPSLSRMLNSASIPRRSTLYKIANALGLSEEDVVVEWSR
;
A
#
# COMPACT_ATOMS: atom_id res chain seq x y z
N MET A 1 -26.32 24.99 20.71
CA MET A 1 -26.54 24.65 19.29
C MET A 1 -25.86 23.31 19.03
N SER A 2 -26.63 22.23 18.94
CA SER A 2 -26.08 20.89 18.71
C SER A 2 -25.76 20.73 17.22
N ARG A 3 -24.50 20.47 16.90
CA ARG A 3 -24.06 20.21 15.52
C ARG A 3 -24.55 18.82 15.13
N ALA A 4 -25.43 18.74 14.14
CA ALA A 4 -25.86 17.46 13.57
C ALA A 4 -24.62 16.66 13.11
N PRO A 5 -24.58 15.34 13.32
CA PRO A 5 -23.47 14.52 12.87
C PRO A 5 -23.40 14.59 11.33
N ARG A 6 -22.21 14.93 10.81
CA ARG A 6 -21.94 14.79 9.37
C ARG A 6 -22.06 13.30 9.04
N MET A 7 -23.12 12.91 8.33
CA MET A 7 -23.15 11.62 7.65
C MET A 7 -22.03 11.65 6.60
N SER A 8 -20.89 11.07 6.95
CA SER A 8 -19.91 10.66 5.94
C SER A 8 -20.58 9.55 5.15
N ILE A 9 -20.92 9.82 3.88
CA ILE A 9 -21.46 8.79 3.00
C ILE A 9 -20.31 7.81 2.77
N MET A 10 -20.29 6.73 3.55
CA MET A 10 -19.34 5.64 3.37
C MET A 10 -19.73 4.95 2.07
N PHE A 11 -18.79 4.82 1.13
CA PHE A 11 -19.03 4.10 -0.10
C PHE A 11 -19.42 2.65 0.23
N LYS A 12 -20.41 2.15 -0.49
CA LYS A 12 -20.84 0.76 -0.43
C LYS A 12 -21.33 0.39 -1.82
N THR A 13 -20.81 -0.70 -2.36
CA THR A 13 -21.27 -1.21 -3.65
C THR A 13 -22.77 -1.47 -3.63
N THR A 14 -23.44 -1.02 -4.68
CA THR A 14 -24.84 -1.33 -4.98
C THR A 14 -25.00 -2.80 -5.36
N ASP A 15 -26.24 -3.29 -5.38
CA ASP A 15 -26.53 -4.69 -5.78
C ASP A 15 -26.06 -5.00 -7.20
N GLU A 16 -26.13 -4.02 -8.11
CA GLU A 16 -25.64 -4.12 -9.49
C GLU A 16 -24.11 -4.24 -9.53
N GLU A 17 -23.41 -3.39 -8.77
CA GLU A 17 -21.95 -3.43 -8.65
C GLU A 17 -21.46 -4.73 -7.98
N VAL A 18 -22.24 -5.32 -7.07
CA VAL A 18 -21.94 -6.65 -6.49
C VAL A 18 -22.00 -7.75 -7.54
N LEU A 19 -23.02 -7.74 -8.42
CA LEU A 19 -23.11 -8.69 -9.53
C LEU A 19 -21.98 -8.49 -10.54
N ASN A 20 -21.60 -7.24 -10.80
CA ASN A 20 -20.46 -6.92 -11.64
C ASN A 20 -19.15 -7.44 -11.04
N LEU A 21 -18.91 -7.22 -9.73
CA LEU A 21 -17.77 -7.79 -9.00
C LEU A 21 -17.69 -9.30 -9.16
N ALA A 22 -18.80 -10.02 -9.00
CA ALA A 22 -18.82 -11.47 -9.19
C ALA A 22 -18.35 -11.89 -10.59
N SER A 23 -18.73 -11.12 -11.62
CA SER A 23 -18.29 -11.36 -13.00
C SER A 23 -16.79 -11.09 -13.17
N ILE A 24 -16.28 -10.01 -12.57
CA ILE A 24 -14.84 -9.68 -12.57
C ILE A 24 -14.03 -10.79 -11.88
N MET A 25 -14.50 -11.28 -10.72
CA MET A 25 -13.84 -12.35 -9.97
C MET A 25 -13.71 -13.63 -10.79
N VAL A 26 -14.75 -14.00 -11.55
CA VAL A 26 -14.71 -15.16 -12.45
C VAL A 26 -13.68 -14.93 -13.56
N ALA A 27 -13.65 -13.75 -14.18
CA ALA A 27 -12.67 -13.42 -15.21
C ALA A 27 -11.22 -13.44 -14.69
N MET A 28 -10.97 -12.92 -13.47
CA MET A 28 -9.66 -12.99 -12.82
C MET A 28 -9.23 -14.42 -12.52
N LYS A 29 -10.17 -15.25 -12.04
CA LYS A 29 -9.92 -16.67 -11.81
C LYS A 29 -9.56 -17.39 -13.11
N ASP A 30 -10.31 -17.14 -14.19
CA ASP A 30 -10.07 -17.76 -15.49
C ASP A 30 -8.74 -17.30 -16.11
N ALA A 31 -8.26 -16.10 -15.75
CA ALA A 31 -6.92 -15.60 -16.08
C ALA A 31 -5.80 -16.19 -15.18
N GLY A 32 -6.14 -17.03 -14.21
CA GLY A 32 -5.18 -17.74 -13.36
C GLY A 32 -4.69 -16.97 -12.13
N LEU A 33 -5.36 -15.90 -11.73
CA LEU A 33 -5.02 -15.17 -10.51
C LEU A 33 -5.32 -16.01 -9.25
N ASP A 34 -4.58 -15.73 -8.17
CA ASP A 34 -4.75 -16.42 -6.89
C ASP A 34 -6.15 -16.18 -6.29
N HIS A 35 -6.77 -17.25 -5.77
CA HIS A 35 -8.12 -17.17 -5.20
C HIS A 35 -8.16 -16.29 -3.95
N GLY A 36 -7.11 -16.34 -3.12
CA GLY A 36 -7.01 -15.53 -1.91
C GLY A 36 -6.91 -14.03 -2.23
N PHE A 37 -6.11 -13.67 -3.24
CA PHE A 37 -6.05 -12.32 -3.77
C PHE A 37 -7.43 -11.83 -4.26
N ILE A 38 -8.10 -12.61 -5.11
CA ILE A 38 -9.40 -12.24 -5.70
C ILE A 38 -10.46 -11.99 -4.61
N VAL A 39 -10.54 -12.87 -3.61
CA VAL A 39 -11.52 -12.73 -2.52
C VAL A 39 -11.23 -11.49 -1.69
N LYS A 40 -9.97 -11.25 -1.31
CA LYS A 40 -9.58 -10.06 -0.54
C LYS A 40 -9.86 -8.76 -1.31
N ALA A 41 -9.51 -8.72 -2.59
CA ALA A 41 -9.78 -7.58 -3.46
C ALA A 41 -11.28 -7.29 -3.54
N SER A 42 -12.10 -8.34 -3.74
CA SER A 42 -13.56 -8.21 -3.76
C SER A 42 -14.13 -7.73 -2.43
N ASP A 43 -13.61 -8.22 -1.30
CA ASP A 43 -14.08 -7.80 0.02
C ASP A 43 -13.78 -6.32 0.27
N LEU A 44 -12.58 -5.86 -0.11
CA LEU A 44 -12.22 -4.44 -0.02
C LEU A 44 -13.06 -3.57 -0.97
N ALA A 45 -13.22 -4.00 -2.22
CA ALA A 45 -14.01 -3.31 -3.24
C ALA A 45 -15.48 -3.05 -2.84
N ARG A 46 -16.05 -3.85 -1.93
CA ARG A 46 -17.42 -3.62 -1.42
C ARG A 46 -17.56 -2.33 -0.63
N THR A 47 -16.46 -1.82 -0.09
CA THR A 47 -16.44 -0.64 0.79
C THR A 47 -15.43 0.43 0.36
N ASP A 48 -14.61 0.15 -0.64
CA ASP A 48 -13.63 1.07 -1.21
C ASP A 48 -13.85 1.24 -2.72
N GLN A 49 -14.27 2.44 -3.14
CA GLN A 49 -14.57 2.75 -4.54
C GLN A 49 -13.32 2.60 -5.41
N GLY A 50 -12.14 3.01 -4.91
CA GLY A 50 -10.89 2.91 -5.66
C GLY A 50 -10.55 1.48 -6.04
N THR A 51 -10.69 0.55 -5.09
CA THR A 51 -10.47 -0.89 -5.32
C THR A 51 -11.51 -1.47 -6.28
N TYR A 52 -12.79 -1.07 -6.16
CA TYR A 52 -13.81 -1.46 -7.13
C TYR A 52 -13.47 -0.99 -8.55
N ASP A 53 -13.08 0.27 -8.70
CA ASP A 53 -12.72 0.86 -9.99
C ASP A 53 -11.51 0.16 -10.61
N LEU A 54 -10.50 -0.18 -9.81
CA LEU A 54 -9.34 -0.97 -10.25
C LEU A 54 -9.74 -2.36 -10.75
N MET A 55 -10.63 -3.05 -10.02
CA MET A 55 -11.15 -4.36 -10.45
C MET A 55 -11.92 -4.25 -11.78
N ALA A 56 -12.73 -3.21 -11.95
CA ALA A 56 -13.44 -2.96 -13.21
C ALA A 56 -12.47 -2.60 -14.35
N LEU A 57 -11.43 -1.80 -14.06
CA LEU A 57 -10.39 -1.43 -15.02
C LEU A 57 -9.62 -2.66 -15.50
N TRP A 58 -9.28 -3.58 -14.59
CA TRP A 58 -8.62 -4.84 -14.92
C TRP A 58 -9.43 -5.69 -15.92
N LEU A 59 -10.76 -5.72 -15.75
CA LEU A 59 -11.65 -6.44 -16.68
C LEU A 59 -11.62 -5.80 -18.07
N ASN A 60 -11.64 -4.46 -18.13
CA ASN A 60 -11.60 -3.70 -19.39
C ASN A 60 -10.25 -3.81 -20.12
N ALA A 61 -9.15 -4.07 -19.41
CA ALA A 61 -7.82 -4.29 -19.96
C ALA A 61 -7.62 -5.70 -20.58
N ALA A 62 -8.68 -6.37 -21.05
CA ALA A 62 -8.61 -7.77 -21.52
C ALA A 62 -7.63 -8.07 -22.66
N GLY A 63 -7.27 -7.04 -23.44
CA GLY A 63 -6.30 -7.15 -24.52
C GLY A 63 -4.86 -6.82 -24.14
N ASP A 64 -4.61 -6.34 -22.92
CA ASP A 64 -3.29 -5.88 -22.48
C ASP A 64 -2.87 -6.57 -21.18
N ALA A 65 -2.02 -7.59 -21.31
CA ALA A 65 -1.51 -8.33 -20.17
C ALA A 65 -0.60 -7.48 -19.28
N SER A 66 0.13 -6.51 -19.84
CA SER A 66 1.03 -5.65 -19.07
C SER A 66 0.22 -4.68 -18.21
N GLU A 67 -0.82 -4.07 -18.77
CA GLU A 67 -1.73 -3.20 -18.04
C GLU A 67 -2.45 -3.98 -16.92
N ARG A 68 -2.89 -5.21 -17.19
CA ARG A 68 -3.48 -6.08 -16.17
C ARG A 68 -2.53 -6.39 -15.02
N ASP A 69 -1.26 -6.64 -15.30
CA ASP A 69 -0.26 -6.88 -14.26
C ASP A 69 0.01 -5.63 -13.41
N GLU A 70 0.01 -4.44 -14.03
CA GLU A 70 0.13 -3.16 -13.31
C GLU A 70 -1.08 -2.92 -12.39
N ILE A 71 -2.30 -3.14 -12.88
CA ILE A 71 -3.52 -2.98 -12.08
C ILE A 71 -3.56 -4.00 -10.93
N VAL A 72 -3.09 -5.24 -11.14
CA VAL A 72 -2.96 -6.22 -10.05
C VAL A 72 -2.01 -5.74 -8.97
N ALA A 73 -0.88 -5.11 -9.35
CA ALA A 73 0.05 -4.51 -8.40
C ALA A 73 -0.61 -3.37 -7.60
N ASP A 74 -1.39 -2.50 -8.25
CA ASP A 74 -2.11 -1.40 -7.59
C ASP A 74 -3.20 -1.90 -6.62
N ILE A 75 -3.92 -2.97 -6.98
CA ILE A 75 -4.89 -3.62 -6.09
C ILE A 75 -4.16 -4.24 -4.88
N GLN A 76 -3.03 -4.90 -5.11
CA GLN A 76 -2.23 -5.46 -4.02
C GLN A 76 -1.73 -4.37 -3.08
N ASP A 77 -1.30 -3.23 -3.61
CA ASP A 77 -0.90 -2.07 -2.82
C ASP A 77 -2.06 -1.54 -1.94
N SER A 78 -3.29 -1.54 -2.46
CA SER A 78 -4.48 -1.13 -1.70
C SER A 78 -4.85 -2.14 -0.59
N LEU A 79 -4.70 -3.44 -0.86
CA LEU A 79 -4.87 -4.51 0.14
C LEU A 79 -3.83 -4.40 1.26
N ASP A 80 -2.58 -4.14 0.91
CA ASP A 80 -1.48 -3.94 1.86
C ASP A 80 -1.74 -2.70 2.73
N ASP A 81 -2.16 -1.59 2.11
CA ASP A 81 -2.49 -0.35 2.84
C ASP A 81 -3.66 -0.55 3.82
N CYS A 82 -4.67 -1.32 3.44
CA CYS A 82 -5.79 -1.68 4.32
C CYS A 82 -5.33 -2.57 5.50
N ALA A 83 -4.44 -3.52 5.24
CA ALA A 83 -3.88 -4.40 6.29
C ALA A 83 -2.98 -3.64 7.28
N ASP A 84 -2.25 -2.64 6.80
CA ASP A 84 -1.36 -1.80 7.60
C ASP A 84 -2.08 -0.63 8.31
N ALA A 85 -3.35 -0.35 7.96
CA ALA A 85 -4.10 0.77 8.52
C ALA A 85 -4.41 0.59 10.03
N PRO A 86 -4.26 1.65 10.85
CA PRO A 86 -4.69 1.62 12.24
C PRO A 86 -6.20 1.34 12.34
N GLN A 87 -6.59 0.43 13.25
CA GLN A 87 -8.00 0.04 13.46
C GLN A 87 -8.89 1.22 13.93
N GLU A 88 -8.30 2.25 14.52
CA GLU A 88 -8.98 3.49 14.88
C GLU A 88 -8.36 4.69 14.18
N PRO A 89 -9.16 5.57 13.54
CA PRO A 89 -8.65 6.77 12.90
C PRO A 89 -8.00 7.67 13.94
N THR A 90 -6.67 7.80 13.88
CA THR A 90 -5.93 8.67 14.79
C THR A 90 -6.19 10.12 14.39
N GLN A 91 -6.84 10.89 15.25
CA GLN A 91 -6.97 12.34 15.05
C GLN A 91 -5.60 13.01 15.23
N ILE A 92 -4.88 13.22 14.14
CA ILE A 92 -3.67 14.03 14.14
C ILE A 92 -4.11 15.51 14.19
N LYS A 93 -3.70 16.21 15.26
CA LYS A 93 -3.89 17.67 15.33
C LYS A 93 -3.07 18.33 14.22
N TYR A 94 -3.75 19.14 13.40
CA TYR A 94 -3.19 19.80 12.22
C TYR A 94 -1.89 20.58 12.53
N ASP A 95 -1.77 21.15 13.73
CA ASP A 95 -0.62 21.93 14.18
C ASP A 95 0.67 21.10 14.40
N ARG A 96 0.61 19.76 14.30
CA ARG A 96 1.75 18.86 14.52
C ARG A 96 2.26 18.18 13.25
N LEU A 97 1.79 18.58 12.07
CA LEU A 97 2.18 17.96 10.79
C LEU A 97 3.67 18.18 10.47
N GLU A 98 4.23 19.34 10.84
CA GLU A 98 5.66 19.65 10.68
C GLU A 98 6.52 18.70 11.52
N ASP A 99 6.13 18.46 12.78
CA ASP A 99 6.82 17.54 13.69
C ASP A 99 6.83 16.11 13.14
N VAL A 100 5.71 15.68 12.54
CA VAL A 100 5.60 14.35 11.90
C VAL A 100 6.56 14.26 10.73
N ALA A 101 6.61 15.25 9.84
CA ALA A 101 7.51 15.26 8.70
C ALA A 101 8.99 15.23 9.12
N GLN A 102 9.38 16.03 10.13
CA GLN A 102 10.74 16.03 10.65
C GLN A 102 11.14 14.68 11.26
N ARG A 103 10.22 14.06 12.00
CA ARG A 103 10.45 12.73 12.58
C ARG A 103 10.60 11.67 11.50
N VAL A 104 9.75 11.69 10.47
CA VAL A 104 9.84 10.78 9.32
C VAL A 104 11.19 10.90 8.63
N MET A 105 11.67 12.13 8.40
CA MET A 105 12.99 12.35 7.79
C MET A 105 14.14 11.90 8.69
N ALA A 106 14.04 12.09 10.01
CA ALA A 106 15.05 11.62 10.96
C ALA A 106 15.16 10.09 10.98
N GLU A 107 14.02 9.38 10.94
CA GLU A 107 14.02 7.92 10.88
C GLU A 107 14.51 7.40 9.52
N LYS A 108 14.17 8.07 8.41
CA LYS A 108 14.74 7.76 7.09
C LYS A 108 16.25 7.95 7.04
N ALA A 109 16.79 8.92 7.77
CA ALA A 109 18.23 9.11 7.88
C ALA A 109 18.91 7.91 8.56
N LYS A 110 18.29 7.33 9.60
CA LYS A 110 18.80 6.09 10.23
C LYS A 110 18.76 4.90 9.26
N LEU A 111 17.63 4.72 8.57
CA LEU A 111 17.50 3.69 7.53
C LEU A 111 18.56 3.87 6.43
N ARG A 112 18.83 5.12 6.02
CA ARG A 112 19.86 5.44 5.04
C ARG A 112 21.24 5.04 5.52
N GLN A 113 21.60 5.31 6.78
CA GLN A 113 22.87 4.89 7.35
C GLN A 113 23.03 3.36 7.34
N LEU A 114 21.95 2.62 7.64
CA LEU A 114 21.96 1.15 7.53
C LEU A 114 22.21 0.72 6.08
N ILE A 115 21.46 1.27 5.12
CA ILE A 115 21.64 0.98 3.69
C ILE A 115 23.07 1.26 3.24
N ASP A 116 23.65 2.38 3.65
CA ASP A 116 25.02 2.77 3.28
C ASP A 116 26.07 1.80 3.85
N ARG A 117 25.88 1.27 5.07
CA ARG A 117 26.74 0.20 5.64
C ARG A 117 26.69 -1.11 4.85
N HIS A 118 25.60 -1.36 4.12
CA HIS A 118 25.40 -2.58 3.33
C HIS A 118 25.71 -2.41 1.83
N GLY A 119 26.48 -1.36 1.48
CA GLY A 119 26.95 -1.11 0.12
C GLY A 119 26.16 0.00 -0.61
N GLY A 120 25.32 0.73 0.10
CA GLY A 120 24.56 1.85 -0.44
C GLY A 120 23.32 1.44 -1.22
N VAL A 121 22.58 2.46 -1.69
CA VAL A 121 21.26 2.31 -2.32
C VAL A 121 21.28 1.33 -3.49
N SER A 122 22.30 1.36 -4.35
CA SER A 122 22.40 0.45 -5.50
C SER A 122 22.55 -1.01 -5.09
N ALA A 123 23.40 -1.30 -4.08
CA ALA A 123 23.63 -2.66 -3.62
C ALA A 123 22.41 -3.23 -2.90
N VAL A 124 21.74 -2.42 -2.08
CA VAL A 124 20.53 -2.85 -1.36
C VAL A 124 19.37 -3.03 -2.33
N ALA A 125 19.17 -2.12 -3.29
CA ALA A 125 18.15 -2.24 -4.33
C ALA A 125 18.24 -3.59 -5.07
N ALA A 126 19.46 -4.00 -5.46
CA ALA A 126 19.69 -5.28 -6.11
C ALA A 126 19.36 -6.48 -5.20
N LYS A 127 19.67 -6.39 -3.89
CA LYS A 127 19.42 -7.47 -2.93
C LYS A 127 17.95 -7.64 -2.56
N CYS A 128 17.20 -6.54 -2.41
CA CYS A 128 15.79 -6.58 -2.01
C CYS A 128 14.81 -6.63 -3.17
N GLY A 129 15.28 -6.55 -4.42
CA GLY A 129 14.44 -6.55 -5.62
C GLY A 129 13.61 -5.27 -5.80
N ILE A 130 13.98 -4.18 -5.13
CA ILE A 130 13.32 -2.87 -5.29
C ILE A 130 14.12 -2.05 -6.31
N PRO A 131 13.48 -1.44 -7.33
CA PRO A 131 14.20 -0.58 -8.27
C PRO A 131 14.94 0.55 -7.58
N GLN A 132 16.22 0.76 -7.92
CA GLN A 132 17.08 1.80 -7.33
C GLN A 132 16.43 3.21 -7.35
N PRO A 133 15.78 3.66 -8.43
CA PRO A 133 15.11 4.97 -8.44
C PRO A 133 13.95 5.05 -7.42
N SER A 134 13.24 3.95 -7.17
CA SER A 134 12.15 3.89 -6.20
C SER A 134 12.70 3.96 -4.77
N LEU A 135 13.74 3.18 -4.47
CA LEU A 135 14.40 3.20 -3.16
C LEU A 135 15.02 4.58 -2.86
N SER A 136 15.64 5.20 -3.86
CA SER A 136 16.18 6.57 -3.74
C SER A 136 15.09 7.61 -3.49
N ARG A 137 14.00 7.58 -4.28
CA ARG A 137 12.86 8.50 -4.09
C ARG A 137 12.21 8.33 -2.72
N MET A 138 12.07 7.09 -2.26
CA MET A 138 11.57 6.78 -0.94
C MET A 138 12.45 7.42 0.14
N LEU A 139 13.78 7.27 0.08
CA LEU A 139 14.68 7.79 1.13
C LEU A 139 14.75 9.32 1.19
N ASN A 140 14.45 10.01 0.09
CA ASN A 140 14.60 11.47 -0.03
C ASN A 140 13.29 12.27 0.09
N SER A 141 12.16 11.60 0.27
CA SER A 141 10.84 12.25 0.40
C SER A 141 10.35 12.25 1.85
N ALA A 142 9.36 13.08 2.18
CA ALA A 142 8.74 13.11 3.51
C ALA A 142 7.60 12.07 3.71
N SER A 143 7.46 11.10 2.81
CA SER A 143 6.46 10.02 2.93
C SER A 143 6.86 8.97 3.98
N ILE A 144 5.92 8.24 4.56
CA ILE A 144 6.28 7.09 5.40
C ILE A 144 6.51 5.87 4.47
N PRO A 145 7.65 5.16 4.55
CA PRO A 145 7.84 3.91 3.82
C PRO A 145 6.79 2.86 4.24
N ARG A 146 6.23 2.13 3.27
CA ARG A 146 5.32 1.00 3.56
C ARG A 146 6.04 -0.07 4.39
N ARG A 147 5.31 -0.75 5.28
CA ARG A 147 5.87 -1.78 6.16
C ARG A 147 6.42 -2.96 5.34
N SER A 148 5.71 -3.37 4.30
CA SER A 148 6.16 -4.38 3.33
C SER A 148 7.52 -4.04 2.69
N THR A 149 7.75 -2.76 2.37
CA THR A 149 9.02 -2.27 1.83
C THR A 149 10.14 -2.34 2.87
N LEU A 150 9.86 -1.95 4.11
CA LEU A 150 10.81 -2.06 5.23
C LEU A 150 11.20 -3.53 5.48
N TYR A 151 10.25 -4.47 5.42
CA TYR A 151 10.55 -5.90 5.55
C TYR A 151 11.40 -6.46 4.42
N LYS A 152 11.14 -6.07 3.17
CA LYS A 152 11.99 -6.47 2.03
C LYS A 152 13.44 -6.02 2.25
N ILE A 153 13.64 -4.83 2.80
CA ILE A 153 14.98 -4.33 3.16
C ILE A 153 15.54 -5.13 4.34
N ALA A 154 14.79 -5.31 5.44
CA ALA A 154 15.24 -6.05 6.61
C ALA A 154 15.71 -7.47 6.26
N ASN A 155 14.89 -8.21 5.50
CA ASN A 155 15.20 -9.56 5.04
C ASN A 155 16.46 -9.58 4.15
N ALA A 156 16.59 -8.63 3.22
CA ALA A 156 17.75 -8.54 2.33
C ALA A 156 19.05 -8.20 3.07
N LEU A 157 18.95 -7.56 4.24
CA LEU A 157 20.08 -7.15 5.05
C LEU A 157 20.35 -8.09 6.25
N GLY A 158 19.48 -9.08 6.49
CA GLY A 158 19.55 -9.96 7.65
C GLY A 158 19.33 -9.22 8.97
N LEU A 159 18.55 -8.15 8.94
CA LEU A 159 18.24 -7.31 10.11
C LEU A 159 16.96 -7.81 10.80
N SER A 160 16.88 -7.59 12.12
CA SER A 160 15.65 -7.88 12.85
C SER A 160 14.59 -6.81 12.55
N GLU A 161 13.33 -7.12 12.83
CA GLU A 161 12.23 -6.16 12.66
C GLU A 161 12.45 -4.88 13.48
N GLU A 162 13.02 -4.99 14.67
CA GLU A 162 13.31 -3.84 15.55
C GLU A 162 14.37 -2.89 14.95
N ASP A 163 15.24 -3.39 14.08
CA ASP A 163 16.30 -2.60 13.44
C ASP A 163 15.79 -1.73 12.29
N VAL A 164 14.59 -2.02 11.75
CA VAL A 164 14.07 -1.40 10.52
C VAL A 164 12.66 -0.83 10.69
N VAL A 165 11.82 -1.52 11.48
CA VAL A 165 10.50 -1.07 11.91
C VAL A 165 10.68 -0.26 13.20
N VAL A 166 11.10 0.99 13.00
CA VAL A 166 10.90 2.00 14.04
C VAL A 166 9.39 2.20 14.20
N GLU A 167 8.90 2.51 15.39
CA GLU A 167 7.48 2.79 15.62
C GLU A 167 7.09 4.08 14.86
N TRP A 168 6.84 3.98 13.55
CA TRP A 168 6.54 5.08 12.64
C TRP A 168 5.21 5.79 12.97
N SER A 169 4.51 5.32 14.00
CA SER A 169 3.12 5.64 14.30
C SER A 169 2.79 5.93 15.78
N ARG A 170 3.76 6.28 16.65
CA ARG A 170 3.41 6.87 17.97
C ARG A 170 3.41 8.38 17.99
#